data_AF-A0A0J5FR96-F1
#
_entry.id   AF-A0A0J5FR96-F1
#
_cell.length_a   1.000
_cell.length_b   1.000
_cell.length_c   1.000
_cell.angle_alpha   90.00
_cell.angle_beta   90.00
_cell.angle_gamma   90.00
#
_symmetry.space_group_name_H-M   'P 1'
#
loop_
_entity.id
_entity.type
_entity.pdbx_description
1 polymer ?
#
loop_
_entity_poly.entity_id
_entity_poly.type
_entity_poly.pdbx_seq_one_letter_code
_entity_poly.pdbx_strand_id
1 'polypeptide(L)'
;MSDVIKPENECPFDPKHYQCDCFIAPVGSFSWALIQLKLRKRVTRSAWKNCQGNNEMYLAITPRVNELTIEKESAYAVDGVAVGTQYDYLTHIDLRNEHGNFVPWQPTQEDMMACDWAFVEEAGEKKEPVKPELETEPKFLLKGKLTIGTALDGNMFGYADLSNFENGYRMGEWEEISNNTSISELIELSMSNANLNPPHALAIFDDVNVVKIRSELGSKRLIVKCLDKEYDLGMSHGAGTNKTLIHTQTEGSLALEELFTSSVGKTLELELAFYDE
;
A
#
# COMPACT_ATOMS: atom_id res chain seq x y z
N MET A 1 -19.61 -32.54 -24.30
CA MET A 1 -19.40 -31.69 -23.11
C MET A 1 -17.94 -31.84 -22.75
N SER A 2 -17.19 -30.74 -22.70
CA SER A 2 -15.74 -30.77 -22.58
C SER A 2 -15.30 -31.38 -21.25
N ASP A 3 -14.29 -32.25 -21.28
CA ASP A 3 -13.53 -32.77 -20.11
C ASP A 3 -12.83 -31.68 -19.28
N VAL A 4 -13.07 -30.40 -19.59
CA VAL A 4 -12.32 -29.24 -19.09
C VAL A 4 -12.90 -28.70 -17.78
N ILE A 5 -14.16 -28.98 -17.43
CA ILE A 5 -14.76 -28.53 -16.17
C ILE A 5 -15.59 -29.67 -15.57
N LYS A 6 -14.96 -30.43 -14.69
CA LYS A 6 -15.62 -31.40 -13.82
C LYS A 6 -15.92 -30.69 -12.49
N PRO A 7 -17.18 -30.43 -12.11
CA PRO A 7 -17.51 -29.74 -10.86
C PRO A 7 -16.97 -30.48 -9.61
N GLU A 8 -16.69 -31.78 -9.73
CA GLU A 8 -16.00 -32.56 -8.70
C GLU A 8 -14.54 -32.11 -8.47
N ASN A 9 -13.88 -31.52 -9.47
CA ASN A 9 -12.48 -31.12 -9.44
C ASN A 9 -12.34 -29.59 -9.35
N GLU A 10 -11.92 -29.09 -8.19
CA GLU A 10 -11.54 -27.69 -8.05
C GLU A 10 -10.33 -27.35 -8.93
N CYS A 11 -10.34 -26.15 -9.52
CA CYS A 11 -9.15 -25.64 -10.21
C CYS A 11 -7.99 -25.58 -9.22
N PRO A 12 -6.81 -26.17 -9.53
CA PRO A 12 -5.66 -26.10 -8.66
C PRO A 12 -5.33 -24.65 -8.31
N PHE A 13 -5.33 -24.34 -7.03
CA PHE A 13 -4.92 -23.03 -6.53
C PHE A 13 -3.43 -23.08 -6.18
N ASP A 14 -2.61 -22.43 -7.00
CA ASP A 14 -1.23 -22.10 -6.64
C ASP A 14 -1.16 -20.59 -6.36
N PRO A 15 -0.92 -20.17 -5.10
CA PRO A 15 -0.71 -18.77 -4.75
C PRO A 15 0.33 -18.08 -5.64
N LYS A 16 1.35 -18.81 -6.10
CA LYS A 16 2.43 -18.28 -6.94
C LYS A 16 1.95 -17.76 -8.29
N HIS A 17 0.85 -18.31 -8.83
CA HIS A 17 0.25 -17.80 -10.07
C HIS A 17 -0.29 -16.37 -9.94
N TYR A 18 -0.47 -15.88 -8.71
CA TYR A 18 -0.97 -14.55 -8.40
C TYR A 18 0.12 -13.63 -7.80
N GLN A 19 1.38 -14.08 -7.77
CA GLN A 19 2.53 -13.36 -7.21
C GLN A 19 3.40 -12.67 -8.29
N CYS A 20 2.93 -12.54 -9.53
CA CYS A 20 3.69 -11.92 -10.62
C CYS A 20 3.69 -10.38 -10.56
N ASP A 21 4.81 -9.73 -10.90
CA ASP A 21 5.03 -8.26 -10.96
C ASP A 21 4.27 -7.54 -12.11
N CYS A 22 3.11 -8.04 -12.51
CA CYS A 22 2.22 -7.36 -13.45
C CYS A 22 0.89 -7.09 -12.76
N PHE A 23 0.28 -5.92 -12.98
CA PHE A 23 -1.03 -5.57 -12.43
C PHE A 23 -2.09 -6.60 -12.84
N ILE A 24 -2.31 -7.64 -12.02
CA ILE A 24 -3.26 -8.73 -12.29
C ILE A 24 -4.70 -8.22 -12.18
N ALA A 25 -4.96 -7.26 -11.28
CA ALA A 25 -6.22 -6.55 -11.16
C ALA A 25 -6.02 -5.21 -10.42
N PRO A 26 -6.74 -4.12 -10.78
CA PRO A 26 -6.68 -2.86 -10.05
C PRO A 26 -7.10 -3.02 -8.59
N VAL A 27 -6.33 -2.45 -7.66
CA VAL A 27 -6.69 -2.43 -6.23
C VAL A 27 -8.08 -1.84 -6.04
N GLY A 28 -8.87 -2.45 -5.16
CA GLY A 28 -10.25 -2.04 -4.89
C GLY A 28 -11.29 -2.53 -5.90
N SER A 29 -10.87 -3.13 -7.02
CA SER A 29 -11.79 -3.78 -7.96
C SER A 29 -12.32 -5.13 -7.44
N PHE A 30 -13.45 -5.59 -7.98
CA PHE A 30 -13.97 -6.93 -7.69
C PHE A 30 -13.00 -8.06 -8.06
N SER A 31 -12.26 -7.91 -9.16
CA SER A 31 -11.24 -8.89 -9.57
C SER A 31 -10.10 -8.98 -8.55
N TRP A 32 -9.68 -7.84 -8.00
CA TRP A 32 -8.70 -7.79 -6.91
C TRP A 32 -9.26 -8.46 -5.65
N ALA A 33 -10.51 -8.17 -5.28
CA ALA A 33 -11.16 -8.79 -4.13
C ALA A 33 -11.21 -10.33 -4.22
N LEU A 34 -11.51 -10.88 -5.41
CA LEU A 34 -11.48 -12.32 -5.65
C LEU A 34 -10.08 -12.93 -5.49
N ILE A 35 -9.03 -12.23 -5.94
CA ILE A 35 -7.64 -12.67 -5.74
C ILE A 35 -7.32 -12.71 -4.25
N GLN A 36 -7.66 -11.66 -3.51
CA GLN A 36 -7.43 -11.60 -2.06
C GLN A 36 -8.18 -12.71 -1.31
N LEU A 37 -9.43 -12.98 -1.68
CA LEU A 37 -10.19 -14.10 -1.12
C LEU A 37 -9.48 -15.42 -1.39
N LYS A 38 -9.04 -15.70 -2.62
CA LYS A 38 -8.28 -16.91 -2.93
C LYS A 38 -6.99 -17.03 -2.10
N LEU A 39 -6.33 -15.91 -1.82
CA LEU A 39 -5.17 -15.81 -0.92
C LEU A 39 -5.54 -15.89 0.58
N ARG A 40 -6.77 -16.29 0.91
CA ARG A 40 -7.30 -16.46 2.28
C ARG A 40 -7.35 -15.15 3.08
N LYS A 41 -7.39 -14.00 2.40
CA LYS A 41 -7.61 -12.70 3.04
C LYS A 41 -9.10 -12.40 3.13
N ARG A 42 -9.46 -11.56 4.09
CA ARG A 42 -10.83 -11.05 4.25
C ARG A 42 -10.95 -9.69 3.57
N VAL A 43 -12.03 -9.49 2.84
CA VAL A 43 -12.30 -8.25 2.11
C VAL A 43 -13.69 -7.72 2.42
N THR A 44 -13.85 -6.41 2.38
CA THR A 44 -15.10 -5.70 2.65
C THR A 44 -15.31 -4.61 1.61
N ARG A 45 -16.54 -4.12 1.47
CA ARG A 45 -16.83 -2.90 0.70
C ARG A 45 -16.84 -1.71 1.64
N SER A 46 -16.34 -0.58 1.18
CA SER A 46 -16.38 0.68 1.93
C SER A 46 -17.82 1.12 2.25
N ALA A 47 -18.77 0.74 1.41
CA ALA A 47 -20.20 0.95 1.64
C ALA A 47 -20.81 0.06 2.74
N TRP A 48 -20.16 -1.03 3.14
CA TRP A 48 -20.66 -1.97 4.15
C TRP A 48 -20.32 -1.56 5.59
N LYS A 49 -20.55 -0.28 5.88
CA LYS A 49 -20.47 0.27 7.23
C LYS A 49 -21.78 0.02 7.94
N ASN A 50 -21.72 -0.55 9.14
CA ASN A 50 -22.88 -0.62 10.02
C ASN A 50 -23.24 0.79 10.54
N CYS A 51 -24.36 0.92 11.25
CA CYS A 51 -24.80 2.19 11.86
C CYS A 51 -23.78 2.79 12.86
N GLN A 52 -22.77 2.03 13.28
CA GLN A 52 -21.69 2.46 14.18
C GLN A 52 -20.44 2.94 13.41
N GLY A 53 -20.48 2.93 12.08
CA GLY A 53 -19.39 3.40 11.22
C GLY A 53 -18.27 2.38 10.98
N ASN A 54 -18.43 1.13 11.45
CA ASN A 54 -17.40 0.09 11.36
C ASN A 54 -17.71 -0.91 10.23
N ASN A 55 -16.66 -1.42 9.59
CA ASN A 55 -16.73 -2.45 8.55
C ASN A 55 -16.80 -3.87 9.17
N GLU A 56 -17.89 -4.18 9.86
CA GLU A 56 -18.06 -5.50 10.48
C GLU A 56 -18.50 -6.59 9.48
N MET A 57 -19.02 -6.16 8.34
CA MET A 57 -19.40 -7.03 7.23
C MET A 57 -18.20 -7.31 6.34
N TYR A 58 -17.99 -8.57 5.99
CA TYR A 58 -16.89 -8.95 5.12
C TYR A 58 -17.12 -10.29 4.43
N LEU A 59 -16.39 -10.48 3.33
CA LEU A 59 -16.29 -11.76 2.64
C LEU A 59 -15.07 -12.55 3.13
N ALA A 60 -15.26 -13.86 3.25
CA ALA A 60 -14.21 -14.83 3.48
C ALA A 60 -14.41 -16.06 2.59
N ILE A 61 -13.33 -16.71 2.19
CA ILE A 61 -13.42 -17.96 1.43
C ILE A 61 -13.42 -19.16 2.40
N THR A 62 -14.43 -20.01 2.27
CA THR A 62 -14.53 -21.25 3.03
C THR A 62 -13.88 -22.37 2.23
N PRO A 63 -12.82 -23.03 2.74
CA PRO A 63 -12.16 -24.12 2.04
C PRO A 63 -13.05 -25.34 1.91
N ARG A 64 -12.81 -26.16 0.87
CA ARG A 64 -13.37 -27.50 0.80
C ARG A 64 -12.95 -28.32 2.03
N VAL A 65 -13.90 -29.01 2.62
CA VAL A 65 -13.68 -30.00 3.67
C VAL A 65 -14.23 -31.33 3.18
N ASN A 66 -13.37 -32.33 3.11
CA ASN A 66 -13.74 -33.66 2.61
C ASN A 66 -14.13 -34.58 3.78
N GLU A 67 -14.83 -35.66 3.45
CA GLU A 67 -15.09 -36.79 4.37
C GLU A 67 -15.85 -36.36 5.64
N LEU A 68 -16.72 -35.36 5.52
CA LEU A 68 -17.61 -34.98 6.60
C LEU A 68 -18.70 -36.02 6.77
N THR A 69 -19.07 -36.25 8.03
CA THR A 69 -20.12 -37.19 8.39
C THR A 69 -21.30 -36.43 8.97
N ILE A 70 -22.52 -36.74 8.50
CA ILE A 70 -23.73 -36.15 9.07
C ILE A 70 -23.93 -36.64 10.51
N GLU A 71 -23.85 -35.69 11.44
CA GLU A 71 -24.11 -35.90 12.86
C GLU A 71 -25.61 -35.79 13.16
N LYS A 72 -26.04 -36.45 14.24
CA LYS A 72 -27.45 -36.60 14.63
C LYS A 72 -28.21 -35.27 14.79
N GLU A 73 -27.52 -34.20 15.16
CA GLU A 73 -28.11 -32.89 15.46
C GLU A 73 -27.72 -31.82 14.42
N SER A 74 -27.08 -32.22 13.32
CA SER A 74 -26.76 -31.30 12.22
C SER A 74 -28.01 -30.84 11.47
N ALA A 75 -27.94 -29.67 10.83
CA ALA A 75 -29.03 -29.15 10.00
C ALA A 75 -29.49 -30.18 8.94
N TYR A 76 -28.55 -30.89 8.32
CA TYR A 76 -28.85 -31.93 7.33
C TYR A 76 -29.60 -33.14 7.93
N ALA A 77 -29.30 -33.54 9.17
CA ALA A 77 -30.05 -34.61 9.82
C ALA A 77 -31.48 -34.18 10.16
N VAL A 78 -31.67 -32.92 10.57
CA VAL A 78 -33.01 -32.33 10.79
C VAL A 78 -33.81 -32.28 9.49
N ASP A 79 -33.14 -31.97 8.37
CA ASP A 79 -33.74 -31.96 7.03
C ASP A 79 -33.94 -33.36 6.42
N GLY A 80 -33.66 -34.42 7.18
CA GLY A 80 -33.99 -35.81 6.83
C GLY A 80 -32.88 -36.58 6.10
N VAL A 81 -31.66 -36.04 6.03
CA VAL A 81 -30.51 -36.80 5.51
C VAL A 81 -30.02 -37.79 6.57
N ALA A 82 -29.72 -39.03 6.15
CA ALA A 82 -29.36 -40.10 7.08
C ALA A 82 -28.07 -39.78 7.85
N VAL A 83 -28.12 -39.95 9.18
CA VAL A 83 -26.94 -39.86 10.07
C VAL A 83 -25.89 -40.87 9.62
N GLY A 84 -24.63 -40.44 9.55
CA GLY A 84 -23.53 -41.25 9.02
C GLY A 84 -23.28 -41.11 7.52
N THR A 85 -24.13 -40.38 6.78
CA THR A 85 -23.87 -40.09 5.36
C THR A 85 -22.59 -39.27 5.23
N GLN A 86 -21.70 -39.73 4.36
CA GLN A 86 -20.46 -39.05 3.98
C GLN A 86 -20.75 -37.99 2.93
N TYR A 87 -20.15 -36.81 3.07
CA TYR A 87 -20.23 -35.74 2.07
C TYR A 87 -19.00 -34.85 2.12
N ASP A 88 -18.74 -34.17 1.00
CA ASP A 88 -17.75 -33.11 0.93
C ASP A 88 -18.47 -31.76 0.96
N TYR A 89 -17.96 -30.83 1.76
CA TYR A 89 -18.43 -29.45 1.79
C TYR A 89 -17.54 -28.62 0.86
N LEU A 90 -18.11 -28.11 -0.23
CA LEU A 90 -17.34 -27.51 -1.33
C LEU A 90 -16.85 -26.10 -1.01
N THR A 91 -15.77 -25.67 -1.66
CA THR A 91 -15.27 -24.29 -1.54
C THR A 91 -16.31 -23.27 -2.01
N HIS A 92 -16.57 -22.24 -1.21
CA HIS A 92 -17.46 -21.12 -1.53
C HIS A 92 -17.04 -19.85 -0.78
N ILE A 93 -17.73 -18.74 -1.02
CA ILE A 93 -17.51 -17.47 -0.32
C ILE A 93 -18.66 -17.27 0.65
N ASP A 94 -18.33 -16.93 1.89
CA ASP A 94 -19.30 -16.50 2.89
C ASP A 94 -19.23 -15.00 3.12
N LEU A 95 -20.38 -14.40 3.37
CA LEU A 95 -20.53 -13.06 3.92
C LEU A 95 -20.77 -13.18 5.42
N ARG A 96 -19.90 -12.58 6.23
CA ARG A 96 -20.23 -12.23 7.60
C ARG A 96 -21.12 -10.99 7.57
N ASN A 97 -22.33 -11.08 8.09
CA ASN A 97 -23.24 -9.94 8.20
C ASN A 97 -22.93 -9.08 9.44
N GLU A 98 -23.65 -7.96 9.56
CA GLU A 98 -23.51 -7.02 10.69
C GLU A 98 -23.80 -7.64 12.07
N HIS A 99 -24.53 -8.76 12.12
CA HIS A 99 -24.80 -9.50 13.35
C HIS A 99 -23.73 -10.57 13.66
N GLY A 100 -22.71 -10.67 12.82
CA GLY A 100 -21.64 -11.65 12.96
C GLY A 100 -21.98 -13.07 12.51
N ASN A 101 -23.12 -13.26 11.86
CA ASN A 101 -23.51 -14.54 11.28
C ASN A 101 -22.96 -14.67 9.85
N PHE A 102 -22.68 -15.90 9.44
CA PHE A 102 -22.19 -16.20 8.10
C PHE A 102 -23.32 -16.71 7.22
N VAL A 103 -23.34 -16.26 5.97
CA VAL A 103 -24.24 -16.76 4.93
C VAL A 103 -23.47 -16.97 3.63
N PRO A 104 -23.82 -18.00 2.84
CA PRO A 104 -23.26 -18.16 1.50
C PRO A 104 -23.51 -16.91 0.68
N TRP A 105 -22.47 -16.42 0.01
CA TRP A 105 -22.51 -15.17 -0.72
C TRP A 105 -22.32 -15.38 -2.22
N GLN A 106 -23.08 -14.62 -3.00
CA GLN A 106 -22.93 -14.51 -4.44
C GLN A 106 -22.86 -13.03 -4.82
N PRO A 107 -21.98 -12.66 -5.77
CA PRO A 107 -21.85 -11.27 -6.20
C PRO A 107 -23.12 -10.79 -6.89
N THR A 108 -23.57 -9.59 -6.51
CA THR A 108 -24.55 -8.84 -7.30
C THR A 108 -23.87 -8.14 -8.48
N GLN A 109 -24.66 -7.56 -9.40
CA GLN A 109 -24.12 -6.73 -10.47
C GLN A 109 -23.33 -5.52 -9.93
N GLU A 110 -23.81 -4.91 -8.85
CA GLU A 110 -23.13 -3.78 -8.22
C GLU A 110 -21.78 -4.19 -7.63
N ASP A 111 -21.73 -5.35 -6.98
CA ASP A 111 -20.49 -5.89 -6.39
C ASP A 111 -19.42 -6.16 -7.45
N MET A 112 -19.83 -6.66 -8.63
CA MET A 112 -18.91 -6.90 -9.76
C MET A 112 -18.34 -5.60 -10.35
N MET A 113 -19.08 -4.50 -10.26
CA MET A 113 -18.70 -3.19 -10.81
C MET A 113 -18.05 -2.27 -9.76
N ALA A 114 -18.10 -2.66 -8.48
CA ALA A 114 -17.57 -1.90 -7.37
C ALA A 114 -16.04 -1.75 -7.46
N CYS A 115 -15.58 -0.56 -7.12
CA CYS A 115 -14.16 -0.19 -6.99
C CYS A 115 -13.79 0.20 -5.55
N ASP A 116 -14.67 -0.12 -4.59
CA ASP A 116 -14.56 0.28 -3.18
C ASP A 116 -14.22 -0.90 -2.25
N TRP A 117 -13.66 -1.99 -2.80
CA TRP A 117 -13.21 -3.15 -2.03
C TRP A 117 -11.94 -2.82 -1.23
N ALA A 118 -11.88 -3.30 0.01
CA ALA A 118 -10.76 -3.06 0.93
C ALA A 118 -10.53 -4.29 1.82
N PHE A 119 -9.43 -4.31 2.57
CA PHE A 119 -9.23 -5.31 3.63
C PHE A 119 -10.11 -5.01 4.85
N VAL A 120 -10.42 -6.03 5.62
CA VAL A 120 -11.08 -5.86 6.93
C VAL A 120 -10.05 -5.41 7.93
N GLU A 121 -10.26 -4.24 8.54
CA GLU A 121 -9.47 -3.77 9.66
C GLU A 121 -9.79 -4.62 10.90
N GLU A 122 -8.80 -5.34 11.43
CA GLU A 122 -8.99 -6.16 12.62
C GLU A 122 -9.02 -5.28 13.88
N ALA A 123 -10.20 -5.10 14.47
CA ALA A 123 -10.35 -4.52 15.79
C ALA A 123 -9.81 -5.49 16.85
N GLY A 124 -8.54 -5.38 17.24
CA GLY A 124 -8.01 -6.20 18.34
C GLY A 124 -6.51 -6.29 18.49
N GLU A 125 -5.73 -5.88 17.49
CA GLU A 125 -4.30 -5.67 17.67
C GLU A 125 -3.94 -4.32 17.07
N LYS A 126 -3.62 -3.34 17.93
CA LYS A 126 -2.62 -2.33 17.57
C LYS A 126 -1.29 -3.06 17.40
N LYS A 127 -1.16 -3.85 16.35
CA LYS A 127 0.14 -4.08 15.73
C LYS A 127 0.36 -2.84 14.89
N GLU A 128 1.51 -2.19 15.11
CA GLU A 128 2.07 -1.27 14.12
C GLU A 128 1.84 -1.85 12.73
N PRO A 129 1.56 -1.00 11.72
CA PRO A 129 1.27 -1.48 10.38
C PRO A 129 2.38 -2.42 9.96
N VAL A 130 2.07 -3.72 9.90
CA VAL A 130 2.93 -4.68 9.23
C VAL A 130 2.78 -4.32 7.77
N LYS A 131 3.65 -3.41 7.36
CA LYS A 131 3.97 -3.09 5.98
C LYS A 131 4.02 -4.42 5.23
N PRO A 132 3.32 -4.57 4.10
CA PRO A 132 3.52 -5.73 3.26
C PRO A 132 5.00 -5.75 2.88
N GLU A 133 5.75 -6.65 3.51
CA GLU A 133 7.09 -7.05 3.11
C GLU A 133 6.90 -7.84 1.81
N LEU A 134 6.58 -7.13 0.72
CA LEU A 134 7.19 -7.48 -0.55
C LEU A 134 8.66 -7.18 -0.35
N GLU A 135 9.48 -8.21 -0.29
CA GLU A 135 10.91 -8.11 -0.59
C GLU A 135 11.08 -7.75 -2.09
N THR A 136 10.46 -6.66 -2.55
CA THR A 136 10.92 -6.01 -3.76
C THR A 136 12.12 -5.20 -3.33
N GLU A 137 13.32 -5.63 -3.71
CA GLU A 137 14.48 -4.75 -3.55
C GLU A 137 14.17 -3.41 -4.24
N PRO A 138 14.51 -2.27 -3.62
CA PRO A 138 14.27 -0.99 -4.25
C PRO A 138 15.03 -0.93 -5.57
N LYS A 139 14.33 -0.61 -6.65
CA LYS A 139 14.92 -0.50 -7.98
C LYS A 139 15.96 0.61 -8.01
N PHE A 140 15.65 1.71 -7.34
CA PHE A 140 16.56 2.82 -7.15
C PHE A 140 16.64 3.20 -5.68
N LEU A 141 17.83 3.62 -5.27
CA LEU A 141 18.27 3.85 -3.92
C LEU A 141 19.24 5.03 -3.93
N LEU A 142 18.88 6.07 -3.18
CA LEU A 142 19.77 7.16 -2.85
C LEU A 142 19.96 7.19 -1.34
N LYS A 143 21.20 7.05 -0.89
CA LYS A 143 21.57 7.01 0.52
C LYS A 143 22.58 8.10 0.80
N GLY A 144 22.40 8.81 1.91
CA GLY A 144 23.32 9.85 2.33
C GLY A 144 23.08 10.32 3.75
N LYS A 145 23.96 11.20 4.22
CA LYS A 145 23.78 11.91 5.48
C LYS A 145 23.23 13.30 5.18
N LEU A 146 22.13 13.63 5.82
CA LEU A 146 21.47 14.93 5.74
C LEU A 146 21.66 15.67 7.06
N THR A 147 22.41 16.76 7.05
CA THR A 147 22.34 17.77 8.11
C THR A 147 21.15 18.67 7.84
N ILE A 148 20.15 18.64 8.70
CA ILE A 148 18.88 19.36 8.46
C ILE A 148 19.09 20.85 8.77
N GLY A 149 19.00 21.68 7.73
CA GLY A 149 18.91 23.13 7.86
C GLY A 149 17.46 23.62 7.83
N THR A 150 17.31 24.93 7.95
CA THR A 150 16.02 25.62 7.83
C THR A 150 16.19 26.78 6.86
N ALA A 151 15.23 26.94 5.95
CA ALA A 151 15.18 28.08 5.05
C ALA A 151 14.94 29.39 5.83
N LEU A 152 15.31 30.54 5.24
CA LEU A 152 15.22 31.84 5.89
C LEU A 152 13.80 32.25 6.30
N ASP A 153 12.79 31.73 5.61
CA ASP A 153 11.37 31.98 5.90
C ASP A 153 10.79 31.03 6.98
N GLY A 154 11.57 30.04 7.42
CA GLY A 154 11.15 29.05 8.40
C GLY A 154 10.18 28.00 7.87
N ASN A 155 9.92 27.94 6.57
CA ASN A 155 8.89 27.06 6.00
C ASN A 155 9.42 25.80 5.32
N MET A 156 10.73 25.69 5.13
CA MET A 156 11.36 24.50 4.56
C MET A 156 12.48 24.00 5.46
N PHE A 157 12.60 22.67 5.54
CA PHE A 157 13.59 21.98 6.37
C PHE A 157 14.31 20.94 5.52
N GLY A 158 15.62 20.81 5.67
CA GLY A 158 16.41 19.79 4.95
C GLY A 158 17.67 20.39 4.33
N TYR A 159 17.95 20.01 3.09
CA TYR A 159 19.12 20.46 2.33
C TYR A 159 18.69 21.18 1.06
N ALA A 160 19.36 22.31 0.78
CA ALA A 160 19.33 22.96 -0.52
C ALA A 160 20.64 23.70 -0.76
N ASP A 161 21.24 23.54 -1.94
CA ASP A 161 22.28 24.44 -2.45
C ASP A 161 21.80 25.12 -3.74
N LEU A 162 20.96 26.14 -3.57
CA LEU A 162 20.43 26.92 -4.68
C LEU A 162 21.30 28.15 -4.98
N SER A 163 22.56 28.19 -4.51
CA SER A 163 23.43 29.37 -4.63
C SER A 163 23.68 29.85 -6.06
N ASN A 164 23.52 28.96 -7.04
CA ASN A 164 23.64 29.27 -8.47
C ASN A 164 22.36 29.88 -9.10
N PHE A 165 21.26 29.99 -8.35
CA PHE A 165 19.99 30.53 -8.82
C PHE A 165 19.74 31.95 -8.31
N GLU A 166 18.90 32.71 -9.02
CA GLU A 166 18.48 34.05 -8.61
C GLU A 166 17.64 33.97 -7.32
N ASN A 167 18.05 34.68 -6.26
CA ASN A 167 17.54 34.52 -4.88
C ASN A 167 17.85 33.14 -4.25
N GLY A 168 18.92 32.50 -4.72
CA GLY A 168 19.46 31.29 -4.15
C GLY A 168 19.74 31.38 -2.66
N TYR A 169 19.48 30.29 -1.95
CA TYR A 169 19.80 30.15 -0.55
C TYR A 169 20.51 28.81 -0.31
N ARG A 170 21.14 28.70 0.86
CA ARG A 170 21.72 27.45 1.34
C ARG A 170 21.05 27.05 2.64
N MET A 171 20.70 25.79 2.76
CA MET A 171 20.30 25.20 4.03
C MET A 171 20.84 23.78 4.10
N GLY A 172 21.22 23.37 5.30
CA GLY A 172 21.65 22.01 5.57
C GLY A 172 22.91 21.61 4.82
N GLU A 173 23.24 20.32 4.90
CA GLU A 173 24.35 19.70 4.18
C GLU A 173 23.95 18.30 3.75
N TRP A 174 24.39 17.88 2.56
CA TRP A 174 24.20 16.52 2.05
C TRP A 174 25.55 15.86 1.77
N GLU A 175 25.78 14.70 2.37
CA GLU A 175 26.91 13.82 2.09
C GLU A 175 26.37 12.53 1.46
N GLU A 176 26.55 12.37 0.16
CA GLU A 176 26.14 11.14 -0.54
C GLU A 176 26.98 9.94 -0.08
N ILE A 177 26.31 8.84 0.27
CA ILE A 177 26.93 7.56 0.64
C ILE A 177 26.87 6.58 -0.54
N SER A 178 25.70 6.48 -1.18
CA SER A 178 25.51 5.65 -2.37
C SER A 178 24.32 6.13 -3.20
N ASN A 179 24.43 6.04 -4.52
CA ASN A 179 23.40 6.48 -5.44
C ASN A 179 23.40 5.60 -6.69
N ASN A 180 22.31 4.88 -6.92
CA ASN A 180 22.08 4.15 -8.18
C ASN A 180 20.92 4.75 -8.99
N THR A 181 20.46 5.95 -8.62
CA THR A 181 19.40 6.68 -9.31
C THR A 181 19.96 7.48 -10.49
N SER A 182 19.08 8.08 -11.28
CA SER A 182 19.46 9.09 -12.28
C SER A 182 19.70 10.50 -11.74
N ILE A 183 19.65 10.71 -10.42
CA ILE A 183 20.04 11.98 -9.78
C ILE A 183 21.56 12.07 -9.83
N SER A 184 22.07 13.01 -10.61
CA SER A 184 23.51 13.22 -10.79
C SER A 184 24.07 14.28 -9.84
N GLU A 185 23.25 15.28 -9.52
CA GLU A 185 23.60 16.35 -8.59
C GLU A 185 22.35 16.70 -7.79
N LEU A 186 22.30 16.24 -6.54
CA LEU A 186 21.21 16.60 -5.64
C LEU A 186 21.37 18.07 -5.25
N ILE A 187 20.45 18.90 -5.72
CA ILE A 187 20.43 20.34 -5.44
C ILE A 187 19.52 20.65 -4.26
N GLU A 188 18.39 19.95 -4.14
CA GLU A 188 17.45 20.12 -3.04
C GLU A 188 16.88 18.77 -2.59
N LEU A 189 16.83 18.59 -1.28
CA LEU A 189 16.07 17.56 -0.58
C LEU A 189 15.44 18.22 0.64
N SER A 190 14.20 18.69 0.49
CA SER A 190 13.54 19.54 1.49
C SER A 190 12.12 19.11 1.78
N MET A 191 11.70 19.31 3.03
CA MET A 191 10.32 19.18 3.48
C MET A 191 9.69 20.57 3.59
N SER A 192 8.55 20.79 2.92
CA SER A 192 7.72 21.98 3.09
C SER A 192 6.75 21.81 4.26
N ASN A 193 6.49 22.89 5.00
CA ASN A 193 5.50 22.89 6.07
C ASN A 193 4.07 23.12 5.55
N ALA A 194 3.09 23.10 6.46
CA ALA A 194 1.67 23.31 6.18
C ALA A 194 1.32 24.64 5.45
N ASN A 195 2.19 25.65 5.52
CA ASN A 195 1.91 26.99 5.01
C ASN A 195 2.30 27.17 3.54
N LEU A 196 2.97 26.18 2.94
CA LEU A 196 3.36 26.18 1.53
C LEU A 196 2.40 25.36 0.68
N ASN A 197 2.40 25.62 -0.63
CA ASN A 197 1.62 24.86 -1.60
C ASN A 197 2.58 24.11 -2.56
N PRO A 198 2.61 22.77 -2.55
CA PRO A 198 1.81 21.88 -1.70
C PRO A 198 2.35 21.77 -0.25
N PRO A 199 1.48 21.57 0.74
CA PRO A 199 1.88 21.43 2.13
C PRO A 199 2.44 20.03 2.40
N HIS A 200 3.30 19.92 3.42
CA HIS A 200 3.82 18.63 3.90
C HIS A 200 4.51 17.83 2.78
N ALA A 201 5.28 18.52 1.94
CA ALA A 201 5.83 17.99 0.70
C ALA A 201 7.32 17.67 0.85
N LEU A 202 7.74 16.49 0.42
CA LEU A 202 9.14 16.25 0.11
C LEU A 202 9.42 16.68 -1.33
N ALA A 203 10.35 17.62 -1.49
CA ALA A 203 10.87 18.06 -2.78
C ALA A 203 12.26 17.47 -3.03
N ILE A 204 12.46 16.91 -4.22
CA ILE A 204 13.76 16.43 -4.72
C ILE A 204 14.06 17.15 -6.05
N PHE A 205 15.18 17.86 -6.10
CA PHE A 205 15.57 18.67 -7.26
C PHE A 205 16.99 18.34 -7.75
N ASP A 206 17.10 18.22 -9.08
CA ASP A 206 18.34 18.08 -9.85
C ASP A 206 18.15 18.88 -11.15
N ASP A 207 19.10 19.75 -11.50
CA ASP A 207 18.98 20.66 -12.65
C ASP A 207 19.54 20.07 -13.96
N VAL A 208 20.21 18.91 -13.89
CA VAL A 208 20.95 18.30 -15.01
C VAL A 208 20.09 17.30 -15.77
N ASN A 209 19.38 16.39 -15.07
CA ASN A 209 18.73 15.21 -15.67
C ASN A 209 17.23 15.10 -15.39
N VAL A 210 16.57 16.25 -15.24
CA VAL A 210 15.14 16.42 -14.97
C VAL A 210 14.20 15.45 -15.70
N VAL A 211 14.31 15.35 -17.03
CA VAL A 211 13.41 14.53 -17.85
C VAL A 211 13.58 13.04 -17.52
N LYS A 212 14.83 12.63 -17.31
CA LYS A 212 15.18 11.26 -16.97
C LYS A 212 14.70 10.90 -15.57
N ILE A 213 14.95 11.77 -14.59
CA ILE A 213 14.51 11.62 -13.20
C ILE A 213 12.99 11.45 -13.12
N ARG A 214 12.22 12.28 -13.82
CA ARG A 214 10.76 12.14 -13.84
C ARG A 214 10.30 10.83 -14.48
N SER A 215 10.90 10.43 -15.60
CA SER A 215 10.54 9.18 -16.27
C SER A 215 10.91 7.94 -15.47
N GLU A 216 12.00 8.02 -14.70
CA GLU A 216 12.59 6.87 -13.99
C GLU A 216 12.05 6.72 -12.57
N LEU A 217 11.93 7.84 -11.84
CA LEU A 217 11.55 7.89 -10.43
C LEU A 217 10.13 8.43 -10.20
N GLY A 218 9.61 9.26 -11.10
CA GLY A 218 8.34 9.97 -10.87
C GLY A 218 7.11 9.05 -10.79
N SER A 219 7.16 7.89 -11.47
CA SER A 219 6.12 6.86 -11.40
C SER A 219 6.46 5.75 -10.39
N LYS A 220 7.44 5.96 -9.51
CA LYS A 220 7.84 5.00 -8.49
C LYS A 220 7.28 5.43 -7.15
N ARG A 221 6.94 4.44 -6.33
CA ARG A 221 6.60 4.67 -4.94
C ARG A 221 7.87 4.95 -4.16
N LEU A 222 7.90 6.07 -3.44
CA LEU A 222 9.03 6.48 -2.61
C LEU A 222 8.79 6.11 -1.15
N ILE A 223 9.73 5.37 -0.56
CA ILE A 223 9.82 5.14 0.87
C ILE A 223 11.12 5.75 1.36
N VAL A 224 11.03 6.63 2.36
CA VAL A 224 12.20 7.19 3.03
C VAL A 224 12.45 6.41 4.31
N LYS A 225 13.66 5.91 4.52
CA LYS A 225 14.07 5.28 5.79
C LYS A 225 15.03 6.18 6.54
N CYS A 226 14.78 6.34 7.84
CA CYS A 226 15.59 7.16 8.72
C CYS A 226 15.33 6.76 10.18
N LEU A 227 16.38 6.65 11.01
CA LEU A 227 16.28 6.26 12.43
C LEU A 227 15.47 4.96 12.65
N ASP A 228 15.72 3.94 11.83
CA ASP A 228 15.01 2.65 11.85
C ASP A 228 13.48 2.75 11.62
N LYS A 229 13.02 3.90 11.13
CA LYS A 229 11.62 4.14 10.72
C LYS A 229 11.53 4.29 9.22
N GLU A 230 10.37 3.95 8.69
CA GLU A 230 10.05 4.08 7.28
C GLU A 230 8.86 5.02 7.09
N TYR A 231 8.98 5.89 6.10
CA TYR A 231 8.02 6.92 5.76
C TYR A 231 7.61 6.72 4.31
N ASP A 232 6.42 6.17 4.10
CA ASP A 232 5.88 5.95 2.76
C ASP A 232 5.27 7.25 2.23
N LEU A 233 5.88 7.77 1.17
CA LEU A 233 5.50 9.04 0.56
C LEU A 233 4.68 8.84 -0.73
N GLY A 234 4.45 7.60 -1.15
CA GLY A 234 3.71 7.31 -2.38
C GLY A 234 4.43 7.78 -3.64
N MET A 235 3.66 7.95 -4.71
CA MET A 235 4.14 8.45 -6.01
C MET A 235 4.29 9.98 -6.03
N SER A 236 5.14 10.48 -6.92
CA SER A 236 5.29 11.92 -7.12
C SER A 236 4.04 12.53 -7.75
N HIS A 237 3.59 13.67 -7.22
CA HIS A 237 2.52 14.48 -7.80
C HIS A 237 3.16 15.55 -8.69
N GLY A 238 2.99 15.43 -10.01
CA GLY A 238 3.64 16.28 -11.01
C GLY A 238 3.17 17.75 -11.07
N ALA A 239 2.90 18.38 -9.94
CA ALA A 239 2.35 19.73 -9.81
C ALA A 239 3.39 20.72 -9.24
N GLY A 240 4.40 21.04 -10.06
CA GLY A 240 5.42 22.06 -9.77
C GLY A 240 6.34 22.18 -10.98
N THR A 241 6.98 23.34 -11.20
CA THR A 241 7.87 23.63 -12.34
C THR A 241 8.68 22.42 -12.78
N ASN A 242 8.83 22.20 -14.10
CA ASN A 242 9.27 20.97 -14.80
C ASN A 242 10.44 20.15 -14.22
N LYS A 243 11.13 20.59 -13.17
CA LYS A 243 12.42 20.11 -12.67
C LYS A 243 12.41 19.43 -11.29
N THR A 244 11.31 19.41 -10.55
CA THR A 244 11.27 18.91 -9.16
C THR A 244 10.32 17.72 -9.01
N LEU A 245 10.75 16.67 -8.31
CA LEU A 245 9.85 15.62 -7.82
C LEU A 245 9.24 16.06 -6.50
N ILE A 246 7.92 15.99 -6.41
CA ILE A 246 7.17 16.42 -5.23
C ILE A 246 6.34 15.24 -4.73
N HIS A 247 6.57 14.81 -3.49
CA HIS A 247 5.81 13.76 -2.82
C HIS A 247 5.03 14.35 -1.65
N THR A 248 3.70 14.21 -1.64
CA THR A 248 2.81 14.94 -0.72
C THR A 248 1.62 14.09 -0.28
N GLN A 249 0.91 14.58 0.73
CA GLN A 249 -0.46 14.16 1.11
C GLN A 249 -0.58 12.70 1.59
N THR A 250 0.47 12.19 2.25
CA THR A 250 0.45 10.88 2.90
C THR A 250 0.67 11.03 4.41
N GLU A 251 0.26 10.03 5.20
CA GLU A 251 0.62 9.98 6.62
C GLU A 251 2.15 9.96 6.82
N GLY A 252 2.88 9.33 5.89
CA GLY A 252 4.34 9.31 5.88
C GLY A 252 4.95 10.69 5.70
N SER A 253 4.38 11.56 4.85
CA SER A 253 4.93 12.89 4.60
C SER A 253 4.77 13.82 5.82
N LEU A 254 3.64 13.71 6.53
CA LEU A 254 3.41 14.40 7.81
C LEU A 254 4.42 13.98 8.88
N ALA A 255 4.58 12.66 9.08
CA ALA A 255 5.49 12.14 10.08
C ALA A 255 6.97 12.46 9.77
N LEU A 256 7.33 12.52 8.48
CA LEU A 256 8.66 12.91 8.04
C LEU A 256 8.94 14.41 8.26
N GLU A 257 7.95 15.28 8.05
CA GLU A 257 8.07 16.70 8.37
C GLU A 257 8.31 16.93 9.86
N GLU A 258 7.55 16.26 10.73
CA GLU A 258 7.73 16.37 12.18
C GLU A 258 9.14 15.94 12.60
N LEU A 259 9.67 14.87 11.97
CA LEU A 259 11.06 14.44 12.18
C LEU A 259 12.05 15.52 11.74
N PHE A 260 11.88 16.10 10.56
CA PHE A 260 12.78 17.12 10.03
C PHE A 260 12.76 18.37 10.92
N THR A 261 11.57 18.84 11.28
CA THR A 261 11.36 20.01 12.14
C THR A 261 11.99 19.82 13.52
N SER A 262 11.85 18.64 14.13
CA SER A 262 12.45 18.34 15.45
C SER A 262 13.95 18.01 15.41
N SER A 263 14.52 17.89 14.20
CA SER A 263 15.91 17.50 13.97
C SER A 263 16.76 18.59 13.30
N VAL A 264 16.26 19.82 13.22
CA VAL A 264 17.05 20.98 12.75
C VAL A 264 18.39 21.07 13.49
N GLY A 265 19.47 21.21 12.72
CA GLY A 265 20.86 21.25 13.19
C GLY A 265 21.48 19.89 13.48
N LYS A 266 20.75 18.78 13.33
CA LYS A 266 21.26 17.42 13.48
C LYS A 266 21.53 16.80 12.11
N THR A 267 22.45 15.85 12.09
CA THR A 267 22.74 15.00 10.93
C THR A 267 22.03 13.66 11.09
N LEU A 268 21.24 13.28 10.08
CA LEU A 268 20.52 12.01 10.01
C LEU A 268 21.02 11.21 8.79
N GLU A 269 21.09 9.89 8.93
CA GLU A 269 21.29 9.01 7.77
C GLU A 269 19.92 8.72 7.13
N LEU A 270 19.78 9.04 5.85
CA LEU A 270 18.57 8.81 5.08
C LEU A 270 18.83 7.84 3.95
N GLU A 271 17.81 7.02 3.69
CA GLU A 271 17.72 6.14 2.53
C GLU A 271 16.41 6.44 1.79
N LEU A 272 16.51 6.94 0.56
CA LEU A 272 15.39 7.15 -0.34
C LEU A 272 15.30 5.94 -1.28
N ALA A 273 14.30 5.10 -1.04
CA ALA A 273 14.08 3.85 -1.74
C ALA A 273 12.88 3.97 -2.69
N PHE A 274 13.12 3.77 -3.98
CA PHE A 274 12.13 3.86 -5.05
C PHE A 274 11.76 2.47 -5.56
N TYR A 275 10.48 2.12 -5.46
CA TYR A 275 9.95 0.81 -5.79
C TYR A 275 9.13 0.87 -7.09
N ASP A 276 9.24 -0.18 -7.90
CA ASP A 276 8.22 -0.46 -8.92
C ASP A 276 6.92 -0.83 -8.17
N GLU A 277 5.79 -0.23 -8.57
CA GLU A 277 4.45 -0.67 -8.15
C GLU A 277 3.95 -1.82 -9.02
#